data_AF-A0A660L5M8-F1
#
_entry.id   AF-A0A660L5M8-F1
#
_cell.length_a   1.000
_cell.length_b   1.000
_cell.length_c   1.000
_cell.angle_alpha   90.00
_cell.angle_beta   90.00
_cell.angle_gamma   90.00
#
_symmetry.space_group_name_H-M   'P 1'
#
loop_
_entity.id
_entity.type
_entity.pdbx_description
1 polymer ?
#
loop_
_entity_poly.entity_id
_entity_poly.type
_entity_poly.pdbx_seq_one_letter_code
_entity_poly.pdbx_strand_id
1 'polypeptide(L)'
;MSMFRRTPRDIACQELVERVTDYLEGALPASEQRVVDHHLARCDGCAAYVEQMRATRRLTGALRAEDVPAEGVDVLLAAFRAQRANDA
;
A
#
# COMPACT_ATOMS: atom_id res chain seq x y z
N MET A 1 -9.16 19.91 -13.43
CA MET A 1 -8.24 20.94 -12.90
C MET A 1 -7.16 20.24 -12.09
N SER A 2 -5.98 20.01 -12.68
CA SER A 2 -4.82 19.45 -11.96
C SER A 2 -3.90 20.61 -11.57
N MET A 3 -3.89 20.94 -10.29
CA MET A 3 -3.13 22.07 -9.72
C MET A 3 -1.78 21.62 -9.11
N PHE A 4 -1.24 20.48 -9.54
CA PHE A 4 0.10 20.01 -9.12
C PHE A 4 1.04 20.02 -10.33
N ARG A 5 1.89 21.04 -10.35
CA ARG A 5 2.80 21.42 -11.44
C ARG A 5 3.83 20.31 -11.71
N ARG A 6 3.79 19.73 -12.92
CA ARG A 6 4.74 18.74 -13.41
C ARG A 6 6.13 19.36 -13.61
N THR A 7 7.18 18.66 -13.18
CA THR A 7 8.54 18.80 -13.73
C THR A 7 8.78 17.60 -14.66
N PRO A 8 9.38 17.73 -15.86
CA PRO A 8 9.38 16.69 -16.91
C PRO A 8 10.07 15.35 -16.59
N ARG A 9 10.58 15.16 -15.36
CA ARG A 9 11.31 13.96 -14.89
C ARG A 9 10.78 13.43 -13.56
N ASP A 10 9.61 13.89 -13.12
CA ASP A 10 9.04 13.60 -11.81
C ASP A 10 7.61 13.07 -11.95
N ILE A 11 7.23 12.11 -11.11
CA ILE A 11 5.88 11.51 -11.13
C ILE A 11 4.86 12.43 -10.45
N ALA A 12 3.59 12.28 -10.81
CA ALA A 12 2.52 12.97 -10.08
C ALA A 12 2.32 12.35 -8.68
N CYS A 13 1.84 13.13 -7.71
CA CYS A 13 1.52 12.61 -6.38
C CYS A 13 0.57 11.40 -6.43
N GLN A 14 -0.42 11.41 -7.33
CA GLN A 14 -1.34 10.28 -7.53
C GLN A 14 -0.59 9.03 -8.01
N GLU A 15 0.33 9.18 -8.95
CA GLU A 15 1.15 8.10 -9.49
C GLU A 15 2.09 7.49 -8.44
N LEU A 16 2.54 8.29 -7.46
CA LEU A 16 3.28 7.78 -6.29
C LEU A 16 2.36 6.99 -5.36
N VAL A 17 1.16 7.51 -5.08
CA VAL A 17 0.18 6.83 -4.21
C VAL A 17 -0.18 5.45 -4.78
N GLU A 18 -0.36 5.34 -6.10
CA GLU A 18 -0.63 4.05 -6.76
C GLU A 18 0.54 3.05 -6.63
N ARG A 19 1.77 3.52 -6.47
CA ARG A 19 2.99 2.71 -6.34
C ARG A 19 3.47 2.50 -4.90
N VAL A 20 2.78 3.08 -3.90
CA VAL A 20 3.31 3.16 -2.54
C VAL A 20 3.56 1.79 -1.91
N THR A 21 2.70 0.81 -2.19
CA THR A 21 2.85 -0.55 -1.68
C THR A 21 4.12 -1.20 -2.23
N ASP A 22 4.28 -1.24 -3.55
CA ASP A 22 5.46 -1.82 -4.21
C ASP A 22 6.75 -1.13 -3.77
N TYR A 23 6.71 0.19 -3.57
CA TYR A 23 7.85 0.93 -3.04
C TYR A 23 8.21 0.50 -1.61
N LEU A 24 7.22 0.40 -0.72
CA LEU A 24 7.42 -0.01 0.68
C LEU A 24 7.86 -1.47 0.82
N GLU A 25 7.47 -2.32 -0.12
CA GLU A 25 7.81 -3.75 -0.19
C GLU A 25 9.11 -4.02 -0.97
N GLY A 26 9.69 -3.01 -1.62
CA GLY A 26 10.89 -3.17 -2.44
C GLY A 26 10.64 -3.94 -3.73
N ALA A 27 9.38 -4.03 -4.18
CA ALA A 27 8.96 -4.74 -5.39
C ALA A 27 9.14 -3.91 -6.67
N LEU A 28 9.33 -2.59 -6.55
CA LEU A 28 9.57 -1.72 -7.71
C LEU A 28 10.92 -2.03 -8.38
N PRO A 29 11.00 -1.97 -9.73
CA PRO A 29 12.27 -1.94 -10.44
C PRO A 29 13.16 -0.78 -9.99
N ALA A 30 14.48 -0.96 -10.02
CA ALA A 30 15.44 0.05 -9.54
C ALA A 30 15.35 1.41 -10.26
N SER A 31 14.87 1.45 -11.51
CA SER A 31 14.57 2.71 -12.21
C SER A 31 13.38 3.44 -11.60
N GLU A 32 12.33 2.72 -11.19
CA GLU A 32 11.12 3.29 -10.61
C GLU A 32 11.32 3.69 -9.15
N GLN A 33 12.09 2.91 -8.38
CA GLN A 33 12.50 3.30 -7.02
C GLN A 33 13.16 4.69 -7.03
N ARG A 34 14.12 4.91 -7.94
CA ARG A 34 14.81 6.20 -8.06
C ARG A 34 13.89 7.36 -8.42
N VAL A 35 12.83 7.11 -9.18
CA VAL A 35 11.82 8.12 -9.53
C VAL A 35 10.97 8.47 -8.30
N VAL A 36 10.54 7.46 -7.53
CA VAL A 36 9.83 7.67 -6.26
C VAL A 36 10.71 8.41 -5.25
N ASP A 37 11.97 7.99 -5.07
CA ASP A 37 12.92 8.65 -4.17
C ASP A 37 13.13 10.12 -4.54
N HIS A 38 13.24 10.41 -5.84
CA HIS A 38 13.37 11.78 -6.34
C HIS A 38 12.18 12.66 -5.96
N HIS A 39 10.97 12.10 -6.08
CA HIS A 39 9.72 12.77 -5.72
C HIS A 39 9.62 13.00 -4.21
N LEU A 40 9.91 11.98 -3.40
CA LEU A 40 9.85 12.07 -1.94
C LEU A 40 10.83 13.11 -1.38
N ALA A 41 11.97 13.32 -2.06
CA ALA A 41 12.92 14.37 -1.70
C ALA A 41 12.41 15.80 -1.98
N ARG A 42 11.29 15.98 -2.69
CA ARG A 42 10.77 17.27 -3.17
C ARG A 42 9.33 17.57 -2.76
N CYS A 43 8.57 16.56 -2.34
CA CYS A 43 7.18 16.70 -1.97
C CYS A 43 6.95 16.28 -0.52
N ASP A 44 6.88 17.27 0.38
CA ASP A 44 6.61 17.03 1.81
C ASP A 44 5.30 16.28 2.05
N GLY A 45 4.28 16.51 1.21
CA GLY A 45 3.00 15.82 1.30
C GLY A 45 3.11 14.32 1.03
N CYS A 46 3.85 13.93 -0.01
CA CYS A 46 4.09 12.52 -0.31
C CYS A 46 5.07 11.88 0.69
N ALA A 47 6.05 12.61 1.20
CA ALA A 47 6.92 12.14 2.28
C ALA A 47 6.11 11.83 3.54
N ALA A 48 5.22 12.74 3.97
CA ALA A 48 4.32 12.52 5.09
C ALA A 48 3.38 11.33 4.84
N TYR A 49 2.81 11.21 3.64
CA TYR A 49 1.95 10.09 3.25
C TYR A 49 2.68 8.74 3.37
N VAL A 50 3.92 8.64 2.88
CA VAL A 50 4.72 7.41 2.98
C VAL A 50 4.98 7.06 4.45
N GLU A 51 5.30 8.03 5.30
CA GLU A 51 5.48 7.77 6.74
C GLU A 51 4.18 7.31 7.42
N GLN A 52 3.03 7.85 7.02
CA GLN A 52 1.74 7.34 7.47
C GLN A 52 1.55 5.88 7.06
N MET A 53 1.86 5.52 5.82
CA MET A 53 1.74 4.13 5.35
C MET A 53 2.71 3.19 6.07
N ARG A 54 3.93 3.63 6.38
CA ARG A 54 4.87 2.88 7.24
C ARG A 54 4.29 2.66 8.63
N ALA A 55 3.68 3.67 9.23
CA ALA A 55 3.03 3.57 10.54
C ALA A 55 1.86 2.59 10.49
N THR A 56 0.98 2.69 9.48
CA THR A 56 -0.11 1.75 9.27
C THR A 56 0.42 0.33 9.17
N ARG A 57 1.41 0.05 8.31
CA ARG A 57 2.01 -1.28 8.16
C ARG A 57 2.58 -1.82 9.46
N ARG A 58 3.26 -0.98 10.24
CA ARG A 58 3.82 -1.38 11.54
C ARG A 58 2.71 -1.72 12.55
N LEU A 59 1.68 -0.90 12.63
CA LEU A 59 0.57 -1.09 13.58
C LEU A 59 -0.27 -2.31 13.22
N THR A 60 -0.63 -2.48 11.95
CA THR A 60 -1.42 -3.64 11.51
C THR A 60 -0.60 -4.92 11.49
N GLY A 61 0.70 -4.84 11.20
CA GLY A 61 1.62 -5.98 11.27
C GLY A 61 1.93 -6.45 12.69
N ALA A 62 1.56 -5.68 13.72
CA ALA A 62 1.70 -6.09 15.11
C ALA A 62 0.50 -6.89 15.65
N LEU A 63 -0.59 -6.99 14.87
CA LEU A 63 -1.76 -7.79 15.23
C LEU A 63 -1.39 -9.27 15.29
N ARG A 64 -1.87 -9.94 16.34
CA ARG A 64 -1.71 -11.37 16.59
C ARG A 64 -3.00 -12.10 16.20
N ALA A 65 -2.91 -13.43 16.05
CA ALA A 65 -4.10 -14.23 15.76
C ALA A 65 -5.17 -14.06 16.84
N GLU A 66 -4.73 -13.90 18.10
CA GLU A 66 -5.59 -13.63 19.26
C GLU A 66 -6.36 -12.30 19.18
N ASP A 67 -5.88 -11.32 18.40
CA ASP A 67 -6.56 -10.03 18.22
C ASP A 67 -7.72 -10.12 17.20
N VAL A 68 -7.82 -11.23 16.46
CA VAL A 68 -8.88 -11.46 15.47
C VAL A 68 -10.06 -12.15 16.16
N PRO A 69 -11.29 -11.59 16.08
CA PRO A 69 -12.48 -12.23 16.63
C PRO A 69 -12.70 -13.61 16.00
N ALA A 70 -12.89 -14.64 16.84
CA ALA A 70 -13.10 -16.01 16.38
C ALA A 70 -14.30 -16.14 15.41
N GLU A 71 -15.37 -15.38 15.66
CA GLU A 71 -16.54 -15.32 14.78
C GLU A 71 -16.18 -14.90 13.35
N GLY A 72 -15.26 -13.93 13.20
CA GLY A 72 -14.80 -13.51 11.87
C GLY A 72 -14.07 -14.61 11.12
N VAL A 73 -13.26 -15.41 11.83
CA VAL A 73 -12.53 -16.54 11.25
C VAL A 73 -13.51 -17.62 10.78
N ASP A 74 -14.51 -17.97 11.61
CA ASP A 74 -15.50 -18.97 11.27
C ASP A 74 -16.34 -18.57 10.05
N VAL A 75 -16.75 -17.29 9.98
CA VAL A 75 -17.46 -16.73 8.82
C VAL A 75 -16.62 -16.85 7.54
N LEU A 76 -15.34 -16.45 7.59
CA LEU A 76 -14.45 -16.53 6.43
C LEU A 76 -14.22 -17.99 5.99
N LEU A 77 -14.01 -18.90 6.93
CA LEU A 77 -13.81 -20.32 6.63
C LEU A 77 -15.07 -20.96 6.03
N ALA A 78 -16.25 -20.61 6.53
CA ALA A 78 -17.51 -21.06 5.95
C ALA A 78 -17.68 -20.55 4.51
N ALA A 79 -17.40 -19.27 4.26
CA ALA A 79 -17.46 -18.68 2.94
C ALA A 79 -16.50 -19.35 1.94
N PHE A 80 -15.25 -19.60 2.34
CA PHE A 80 -14.27 -20.28 1.48
C PHE A 80 -14.63 -21.74 1.20
N ARG A 81 -15.23 -22.46 2.15
CA ARG A 81 -15.73 -23.82 1.92
C ARG A 81 -16.89 -23.84 0.92
N ALA A 82 -17.83 -22.90 1.05
CA ALA A 82 -18.95 -22.78 0.12
C ALA A 82 -18.46 -22.45 -1.30
N GLN A 83 -17.51 -21.51 -1.43
CA GLN A 83 -16.93 -21.16 -2.73
C GLN A 83 -16.29 -22.37 -3.41
N ARG A 84 -15.48 -23.13 -2.68
CA ARG A 84 -14.84 -24.35 -3.20
C ARG A 84 -15.84 -25.43 -3.64
N ALA A 85 -17.02 -25.49 -3.02
CA ALA A 85 -18.07 -26.42 -3.41
C ALA A 85 -18.84 -25.93 -4.65
N ASN A 86 -18.89 -24.62 -4.90
CA ASN A 86 -19.51 -24.03 -6.09
C ASN A 86 -18.59 -24.07 -7.32
N ASP A 87 -17.27 -24.07 -7.10
CA ASP A 87 -16.25 -24.12 -8.16
C ASP A 87 -15.93 -25.57 -8.61
N ALA A 88 -16.53 -26.57 -7.97
CA ALA A 88 -16.36 -28.01 -8.25
C ALA A 88 -17.57 -28.58 -8.99
#